data_AF-A0A6G1DMB4-F1
#
_entry.id   AF-A0A6G1DMB4-F1
#
_cell.length_a   1.000
_cell.length_b   1.000
_cell.length_c   1.000
_cell.angle_alpha   90.00
_cell.angle_beta   90.00
_cell.angle_gamma   90.00
#
_symmetry.space_group_name_H-M   'P 1'
#
loop_
_entity.id
_entity.type
_entity.pdbx_description
1 polymer ?
#
loop_
_entity_poly.entity_id
_entity_poly.type
_entity_poly.pdbx_seq_one_letter_code
_entity_poly.pdbx_strand_id
1 'polypeptide(L)' 'MVECTKQTIGALRDAAVRGRREVEIGAHMTRLTGDIISRTEFNTSYDTGKRIFTYSRTCTASPPAPAATSGSPAARRHLT' A
#
# COMPACT_ATOMS: atom_id res chain seq x y z
N MET A 1 -14.83 -1.18 9.20
CA MET A 1 -15.59 -2.41 8.90
C MET A 1 -17.03 -2.12 8.55
N VAL A 2 -17.88 -1.63 9.48
CA VAL A 2 -19.32 -1.36 9.19
C VAL A 2 -19.54 -0.40 8.02
N GLU A 3 -18.77 0.69 7.93
CA GLU A 3 -18.92 1.68 6.85
C GLU A 3 -18.53 1.13 5.47
N CYS A 4 -17.51 0.27 5.38
CA CYS A 4 -17.13 -0.37 4.11
C CYS A 4 -18.25 -1.30 3.63
N THR A 5 -18.82 -2.09 4.54
CA THR A 5 -19.93 -3.00 4.24
C THR A 5 -21.19 -2.23 3.81
N LYS A 6 -21.52 -1.12 4.49
CA LYS A 6 -22.64 -0.25 4.10
C LYS A 6 -22.47 0.30 2.68
N GLN A 7 -21.26 0.74 2.31
CA GLN A 7 -20.96 1.21 0.96
C GLN A 7 -21.14 0.11 -0.09
N THR A 8 -20.67 -1.11 0.17
CA THR A 8 -20.87 -2.25 -0.74
C THR A 8 -22.36 -2.57 -0.91
N ILE A 9 -23.12 -2.64 0.18
CA ILE A 9 -24.56 -2.91 0.13
C ILE A 9 -25.29 -1.80 -0.64
N GLY A 10 -24.91 -0.54 -0.46
CA GLY A 10 -25.42 0.59 -1.23
C GLY A 10 -25.17 0.40 -2.74
N ALA A 11 -23.93 0.12 -3.12
CA ALA A 11 -23.56 -0.12 -4.53
C ALA A 11 -24.33 -1.30 -5.15
N LEU A 12 -24.53 -2.39 -4.40
CA LEU A 12 -25.32 -3.54 -4.83
C LEU A 12 -26.80 -3.17 -5.04
N ARG A 13 -27.39 -2.42 -4.12
CA ARG A 13 -28.79 -1.95 -4.23
C ARG A 13 -28.97 -1.04 -5.44
N ASP A 14 -28.07 -0.08 -5.63
CA ASP A 14 -28.13 0.84 -6.77
C ASP A 14 -27.98 0.13 -8.11
N ALA A 15 -27.09 -0.87 -8.17
CA ALA A 15 -26.93 -1.70 -9.36
C ALA A 15 -28.20 -2.52 -9.66
N ALA A 16 -28.82 -3.10 -8.63
CA ALA A 16 -30.07 -3.83 -8.76
C ALA A 16 -31.22 -2.94 -9.27
N VAL A 17 -31.36 -1.73 -8.71
CA VAL A 17 -32.38 -0.74 -9.17
C VAL A 17 -32.15 -0.35 -10.63
N ARG A 18 -30.89 -0.27 -11.07
CA ARG A 18 -30.51 0.03 -12.47
C ARG A 18 -30.60 -1.18 -13.41
N GLY A 19 -31.10 -2.33 -12.94
CA GLY A 19 -31.23 -3.55 -13.73
C GLY A 19 -29.90 -4.22 -14.09
N ARG A 20 -28.80 -3.84 -13.45
CA ARG A 20 -27.50 -4.50 -13.64
C ARG A 20 -27.51 -5.84 -12.92
N ARG A 21 -27.00 -6.87 -13.59
CA ARG A 21 -26.86 -8.24 -13.05
C ARG A 21 -25.50 -8.52 -12.41
N GLU A 22 -24.53 -7.64 -12.64
CA GLU A 22 -23.14 -7.78 -12.16
C GLU A 22 -22.63 -6.46 -11.56
N VAL A 23 -21.81 -6.58 -10.51
CA VAL A 23 -21.25 -5.44 -9.77
C VAL A 23 -19.80 -5.75 -9.40
N GLU A 24 -18.92 -4.78 -9.64
CA GLU A 24 -17.51 -4.86 -9.23
C GLU A 24 -17.42 -4.74 -7.69
N ILE A 25 -16.94 -5.80 -7.04
CA ILE A 25 -16.78 -5.84 -5.57
C ILE A 25 -15.32 -5.86 -5.12
N GLY A 26 -14.36 -6.03 -6.03
CA GLY A 26 -12.95 -6.23 -5.70
C GLY A 26 -12.35 -5.06 -4.90
N ALA A 27 -12.67 -3.82 -5.28
CA ALA A 27 -12.25 -2.64 -4.54
C ALA A 27 -12.80 -2.60 -3.10
N HIS A 28 -14.07 -2.99 -2.93
CA HIS A 28 -14.70 -3.09 -1.60
C HIS A 28 -14.07 -4.19 -0.76
N MET A 29 -13.81 -5.36 -1.34
CA MET A 29 -13.15 -6.48 -0.67
C MET A 29 -11.72 -6.13 -0.27
N THR A 30 -10.97 -5.47 -1.15
CA THR A 30 -9.61 -4.99 -0.87
C THR A 30 -9.60 -4.06 0.35
N ARG A 31 -10.56 -3.13 0.42
CA ARG A 31 -10.67 -2.22 1.55
C ARG A 31 -11.07 -2.95 2.83
N LEU A 32 -12.07 -3.83 2.78
CA LEU A 32 -12.53 -4.61 3.93
C LEU A 32 -11.41 -5.49 4.50
N THR A 33 -10.71 -6.25 3.64
CA THR A 33 -9.60 -7.11 4.04
C THR A 33 -8.48 -6.31 4.70
N GLY A 34 -8.10 -5.17 4.11
CA GLY A 34 -7.09 -4.32 4.72
C GLY A 34 -7.53 -3.72 6.06
N ASP A 35 -8.80 -3.39 6.23
CA ASP A 35 -9.37 -2.91 7.49
C ASP A 35 -9.33 -4.01 8.58
N ILE A 36 -9.55 -5.28 8.21
CA ILE A 36 -9.41 -6.44 9.11
C ILE A 36 -7.96 -6.60 9.54
N ILE A 37 -7.03 -6.72 8.59
CA ILE A 37 -5.59 -6.90 8.88
C ILE A 37 -5.08 -5.76 9.77
N SER A 38 -5.44 -4.51 9.43
CA SER A 38 -4.98 -3.34 10.18
C SER A 38 -5.45 -3.36 11.63
N ARG A 39 -6.65 -3.89 11.89
CA ARG A 39 -7.21 -4.02 13.24
C ARG A 39 -6.66 -5.22 13.99
N THR A 40 -6.46 -6.37 13.33
CA THR A 40 -5.99 -7.58 14.00
C THR A 40 -4.51 -7.49 14.34
N GLU A 41 -3.68 -7.04 13.40
CA GLU A 41 -2.22 -7.05 13.56
C GLU A 41 -1.71 -5.79 14.28
N PHE A 42 -2.36 -4.65 14.06
CA PHE A 42 -1.85 -3.36 14.51
C PHE A 42 -2.84 -2.59 15.40
N ASN A 43 -4.06 -3.09 15.60
CA ASN A 43 -5.13 -2.37 16.30
C ASN A 43 -5.37 -0.95 15.73
N THR A 44 -5.31 -0.80 14.40
CA THR A 44 -5.45 0.47 13.70
C THR A 44 -6.53 0.44 12.59
N SER A 45 -6.84 1.60 12.01
CA SER A 45 -7.70 1.70 10.81
C SER A 45 -6.95 1.31 9.54
N TYR A 46 -7.67 0.96 8.47
CA TYR A 46 -7.08 0.67 7.15
C TYR A 46 -6.06 1.71 6.66
N ASP A 47 -6.38 3.01 6.74
CA ASP A 47 -5.46 4.07 6.27
C ASP A 47 -4.19 4.16 7.12
N THR A 48 -4.30 3.89 8.43
CA THR A 48 -3.13 3.84 9.31
C THR A 48 -2.32 2.57 9.08
N GLY A 49 -2.97 1.41 9.00
CA GLY A 49 -2.33 0.13 8.73
C GLY A 49 -1.64 0.08 7.37
N LYS A 50 -2.17 0.75 6.32
CA LYS A 50 -1.45 0.92 5.06
C LYS A 50 -0.08 1.57 5.24
N ARG A 51 -0.04 2.68 6.00
CA ARG A 51 1.23 3.40 6.25
C ARG A 51 2.19 2.52 7.04
N ILE A 52 1.70 1.78 8.03
CA ILE A 52 2.49 0.83 8.81
C ILE A 52 3.05 -0.28 7.91
N PHE A 53 2.22 -0.87 7.04
CA PHE A 53 2.64 -1.91 6.12
C PHE A 53 3.68 -1.41 5.11
N THR A 54 3.47 -0.23 4.53
CA THR A 54 4.45 0.41 3.65
C THR A 54 5.76 0.68 4.38
N TYR A 55 5.69 1.26 5.58
CA TYR A 55 6.87 1.56 6.39
C TYR A 55 7.64 0.29 6.77
N SER A 56 6.92 -0.73 7.25
CA SER A 56 7.49 -2.05 7.60
C SER A 56 8.24 -2.66 6.42
N ARG A 57 7.69 -2.54 5.21
CA ARG A 57 8.32 -3.07 4.00
C ARG A 57 9.56 -2.26 3.58
N THR A 58 9.57 -0.95 3.80
CA THR A 58 10.70 -0.08 3.47
C THR A 58 11.84 -0.16 4.49
N CYS A 59 11.55 -0.44 5.77
CA CYS A 59 12.60 -0.61 6.79
C CYS A 59 13.32 -1.96 6.69
N THR A 60 12.70 -2.99 6.12
CA THR A 60 13.36 -4.28 5.83
C THR A 60 14.20 -4.25 4.55
N ALA A 61 14.06 -3.22 3.72
CA ALA A 61 14.99 -2.99 2.63
C ALA A 61 16.24 -2.33 3.22
N SER A 62 17.32 -3.11 3.38
CA SER A 62 18.65 -2.56 3.62
C SER A 62 18.89 -1.36 2.69
N PRO A 63 19.57 -0.29 3.15
CA PRO A 63 19.88 0.83 2.28
C PRO A 63 20.56 0.33 1.00
N PRO A 64 20.23 0.89 -0.18
CA PRO A 64 20.93 0.51 -1.41
C PRO A 64 22.42 0.70 -1.17
N ALA A 65 23.20 -0.36 -1.41
CA ALA A 65 24.65 -0.32 -1.30
C ALA A 65 25.15 0.92 -2.06
N PRO A 66 26.05 1.75 -1.47
CA PRO A 66 26.53 2.95 -2.14
C PRO A 66 27.08 2.55 -3.50
N ALA A 67 26.57 3.17 -4.55
CA ALA A 67 27.04 2.96 -5.91
C ALA A 67 28.56 3.13 -5.89
N ALA A 68 29.29 2.07 -6.25
CA ALA A 68 30.73 2.12 -6.38
C ALA A 68 31.05 3.26 -7.35
N THR A 69 31.52 4.39 -6.81
CA THR A 69 32.07 5.46 -7.62
C THR A 69 33.29 4.87 -8.29
N SER A 70 33.14 4.50 -9.56
CA SER A 70 34.25 4.19 -10.45
C SER A 70 35.23 5.36 -10.37
N GLY A 71 36.39 5.13 -9.76
CA GLY A 71 37.45 6.12 -9.68
C GLY A 71 37.79 6.62 -11.07
N SER A 72 37.56 7.91 -11.30
CA SER A 72 38.12 8.62 -12.44
C SER A 72 39.64 8.69 -12.28
N PRO A 73 40.47 8.19 -13.22
CA PRO A 73 41.92 8.30 -13.17
C PRO A 73 42.31 9.68 -13.71
N ALA A 74 41.97 10.76 -13.00
CA ALA A 74 42.22 12.13 -13.48
C ALA A 74 42.77 13.07 -12.40
N ALA A 75 43.47 12.54 -11.40
CA ALA A 75 44.19 13.35 -10.41
C ALA A 75 45.50 12.67 -9.98
N ARG A 76 46.41 12.45 -10.94
CA ARG A 76 47.83 12.28 -10.65
C ARG A 76 48.63 13.29 -11.45
N ARG A 77 48.51 14.56 -11.08
CA ARG A 77 49.50 15.59 -11.36
C ARG A 77 49.62 16.46 -10.12
N HIS A 78 50.86 16.66 -9.70
CA HIS A 78 51.32 17.50 -8.59
C HIS A 78 51.08 16.99 -7.17
N LEU A 79 52.05 16.26 -6.61
CA LEU A 79 53.02 16.86 -5.68
C LEU A 79 54.23 15.92 -5.49
N THR A 80 55.41 16.54 -5.38
CA THR A 80 56.79 16.03 -5.20
C THR A 80 57.41 15.25 -6.34
#